data_AF-A0A847QKE1-F1
#
_entry.id   AF-A0A847QKE1-F1
#
_cell.length_a   1.000
_cell.length_b   1.000
_cell.length_c   1.000
_cell.angle_alpha   90.00
_cell.angle_beta   90.00
_cell.angle_gamma   90.00
#
_symmetry.space_group_name_H-M   'P 1'
#
loop_
_entity.id
_entity.type
_entity.pdbx_description
1 polymer ?
#
loop_
_entity_poly.entity_id
_entity_poly.type
_entity_poly.pdbx_seq_one_letter_code
_entity_poly.pdbx_strand_id
1 'polypeptide(L)'
;MVYTKRYMGTSKNRLSDRDILLDVLMTEKHMSQVYDTAIMESTNNPILELFERMQHDEHENARTIFNAMQERRWYSANQSNEKHNPRQKTPYTNKFSSDYAVTSGSQNFGSRLHQ
;
A
#
# COMPACT_ATOMS: atom_id res chain seq x y z
N MET A 1 46.46 -22.43 -25.53
CA MET A 1 45.76 -21.14 -25.35
C MET A 1 44.29 -21.38 -25.68
N VAL A 2 43.43 -21.55 -24.67
CA VAL A 2 41.98 -21.74 -24.86
C VAL A 2 41.29 -20.76 -23.94
N TYR A 3 40.72 -19.71 -24.51
CA TYR A 3 39.99 -18.69 -23.76
C TYR A 3 38.55 -19.18 -23.57
N THR A 4 38.22 -19.68 -22.38
CA THR A 4 36.83 -19.95 -22.02
C THR A 4 36.20 -18.67 -21.46
N LYS A 5 35.55 -17.91 -22.34
CA LYS A 5 34.74 -16.74 -21.95
C LYS A 5 33.45 -17.24 -21.30
N ARG A 6 33.44 -17.35 -19.97
CA ARG A 6 32.21 -17.56 -19.20
C ARG A 6 31.38 -16.27 -19.24
N TYR A 7 30.36 -16.22 -20.08
CA TYR A 7 29.26 -15.29 -19.89
C TYR A 7 28.43 -15.79 -18.70
N MET A 8 28.75 -15.34 -17.50
CA MET A 8 27.81 -15.45 -16.38
C MET A 8 26.66 -14.50 -16.68
N GLY A 9 25.53 -15.08 -17.10
CA GLY A 9 24.29 -14.37 -17.32
C GLY A 9 23.87 -13.63 -16.06
N THR A 10 23.85 -12.31 -16.14
CA THR A 10 23.18 -11.42 -15.19
C THR A 10 21.67 -11.60 -15.37
N SER A 11 21.07 -12.58 -14.68
CA SER A 11 19.62 -12.78 -14.75
C SER A 11 19.02 -13.11 -13.39
N LYS A 12 19.03 -12.14 -12.47
CA LYS A 12 18.19 -12.16 -11.26
C LYS A 12 17.69 -10.76 -10.87
N ASN A 13 17.30 -9.97 -11.86
CA ASN A 13 16.64 -8.68 -11.64
C ASN A 13 15.24 -8.72 -12.28
N ARG A 14 14.46 -9.74 -11.91
CA ARG A 14 13.06 -9.86 -12.29
C ARG A 14 12.27 -9.80 -11.00
N LEU A 15 11.52 -8.72 -10.82
CA LEU A 15 10.53 -8.64 -9.74
C LEU A 15 9.59 -9.83 -9.88
N SER A 16 9.26 -10.46 -8.75
CA SER A 16 8.25 -11.52 -8.79
C SER A 16 6.88 -10.90 -9.03
N ASP A 17 5.95 -11.65 -9.62
CA ASP A 17 4.56 -11.22 -9.79
C ASP A 17 3.93 -10.80 -8.45
N ARG A 18 4.37 -11.40 -7.34
CA ARG A 18 3.97 -11.00 -5.99
C ARG A 18 4.49 -9.61 -5.63
N ASP A 19 5.76 -9.33 -5.89
CA ASP A 19 6.36 -8.03 -5.59
C ASP A 19 5.74 -6.93 -6.46
N ILE A 20 5.47 -7.24 -7.73
CA ILE A 20 4.78 -6.33 -8.66
C ILE A 20 3.38 -6.01 -8.14
N LEU A 21 2.56 -7.03 -7.83
CA LEU A 21 1.19 -6.78 -7.33
C LEU A 21 1.18 -6.08 -5.97
N LEU A 22 2.16 -6.35 -5.11
CA LEU A 22 2.31 -5.63 -3.85
C LEU A 22 2.62 -4.15 -4.08
N ASP A 23 3.55 -3.85 -4.98
CA ASP A 23 3.94 -2.48 -5.32
C ASP A 23 2.79 -1.69 -5.96
N VAL A 24 2.05 -2.32 -6.88
CA VAL A 24 0.83 -1.73 -7.45
C VAL A 24 -0.20 -1.51 -6.34
N LEU A 25 -0.49 -2.49 -5.48
CA LEU A 25 -1.45 -2.30 -4.37
C LEU A 25 -1.05 -1.16 -3.42
N MET A 26 0.25 -0.99 -3.15
CA MET A 26 0.75 0.11 -2.31
C MET A 26 0.63 1.46 -3.01
N THR A 27 0.93 1.50 -4.32
CA THR A 27 0.74 2.69 -5.15
C THR A 27 -0.71 3.11 -5.15
N GLU A 28 -1.65 2.15 -5.28
CA GLU A 28 -3.06 2.48 -5.38
C GLU A 28 -3.61 3.07 -4.06
N LYS A 29 -3.20 2.47 -2.94
CA LYS A 29 -3.51 3.02 -1.60
C LYS A 29 -2.94 4.43 -1.40
N HIS A 30 -1.76 4.70 -1.95
CA HIS A 30 -1.14 6.02 -1.84
C HIS A 30 -1.92 7.06 -2.65
N MET A 31 -2.29 6.75 -3.90
CA MET A 31 -3.12 7.64 -4.73
C MET A 31 -4.47 7.92 -4.06
N SER A 32 -5.09 6.89 -3.50
CA SER A 32 -6.32 7.03 -2.72
C SER A 32 -6.19 8.03 -1.55
N GLN A 33 -5.07 8.04 -0.84
CA GLN A 33 -4.86 9.00 0.27
C GLN A 33 -4.71 10.44 -0.24
N VAL A 34 -4.06 10.61 -1.39
CA VAL A 34 -3.89 11.92 -2.02
C VAL A 34 -5.26 12.46 -2.48
N TYR A 35 -6.09 11.63 -3.09
CA TYR A 35 -7.44 12.03 -3.50
C TYR A 35 -8.36 12.33 -2.32
N ASP A 36 -8.30 11.55 -1.24
CA ASP A 36 -9.07 11.85 -0.02
C ASP A 36 -8.74 13.25 0.52
N THR A 37 -7.45 13.58 0.58
CA THR A 37 -7.00 14.93 0.97
C THR A 37 -7.49 15.99 -0.02
N ALA A 38 -7.36 15.74 -1.32
CA ALA A 38 -7.79 16.68 -2.36
C ALA A 38 -9.30 16.92 -2.33
N ILE A 39 -10.11 15.89 -2.07
CA ILE A 39 -11.56 16.00 -1.91
C ILE A 39 -11.85 16.88 -0.70
N MET A 40 -11.28 16.58 0.47
CA MET A 40 -11.52 17.34 1.70
C MET A 40 -11.13 18.82 1.59
N GLU A 41 -10.07 19.13 0.83
CA GLU A 41 -9.54 20.50 0.70
C GLU A 41 -10.12 21.27 -0.50
N SER A 42 -10.84 20.61 -1.40
CA SER A 42 -11.37 21.26 -2.59
C SER A 42 -12.70 21.98 -2.33
N THR A 43 -12.81 23.20 -2.85
CA THR A 43 -13.99 24.07 -2.71
C THR A 43 -14.82 24.16 -3.99
N ASN A 44 -14.37 23.47 -5.06
CA ASN A 44 -14.97 23.51 -6.39
C ASN A 44 -15.69 22.19 -6.71
N ASN A 45 -17.02 22.23 -6.82
CA ASN A 45 -17.88 21.05 -7.00
C ASN A 45 -17.51 20.17 -8.23
N PRO A 46 -17.30 20.71 -9.44
CA PRO A 46 -16.81 19.92 -10.57
C PRO A 46 -15.49 19.16 -10.33
N ILE A 47 -14.60 19.73 -9.51
CA ILE A 47 -13.30 19.12 -9.20
C ILE A 47 -13.48 18.03 -8.13
N LEU A 48 -14.34 18.27 -7.13
CA LEU A 48 -14.78 17.27 -6.16
C LEU A 48 -15.34 16.02 -6.86
N GLU A 49 -16.34 16.19 -7.73
CA GLU A 49 -16.99 15.09 -8.45
C GLU A 49 -16.01 14.31 -9.35
N LEU A 50 -14.94 14.96 -9.82
CA LEU A 50 -13.89 14.28 -10.57
C LEU A 50 -13.02 13.41 -9.65
N PHE A 51 -12.56 13.97 -8.53
CA PHE A 51 -11.75 13.22 -7.57
C PHE A 51 -12.54 12.09 -6.91
N GLU A 52 -13.83 12.28 -6.61
CA GLU A 52 -14.70 11.21 -6.09
C GLU A 52 -14.82 10.04 -7.07
N ARG A 53 -14.92 10.31 -8.37
CA ARG A 53 -14.93 9.25 -9.39
C ARG A 53 -13.59 8.53 -9.48
N MET A 54 -12.47 9.27 -9.50
CA MET A 54 -11.13 8.66 -9.48
C MET A 54 -10.91 7.82 -8.22
N GLN A 55 -11.39 8.29 -7.07
CA GLN A 55 -11.33 7.58 -5.81
C GLN A 55 -12.12 6.27 -5.84
N HIS A 56 -13.29 6.28 -6.49
CA HIS A 56 -14.06 5.07 -6.68
C HIS A 56 -13.33 4.04 -7.55
N ASP A 57 -12.75 4.50 -8.66
CA ASP A 57 -11.96 3.65 -9.56
C ASP A 57 -10.77 3.03 -8.82
N GLU A 58 -10.07 3.81 -7.99
CA GLU A 58 -8.93 3.35 -7.18
C GLU A 58 -9.33 2.26 -6.16
N HIS A 59 -10.49 2.42 -5.52
CA HIS A 59 -11.01 1.42 -4.59
C HIS A 59 -11.32 0.09 -5.29
N GLU A 60 -11.91 0.13 -6.48
CA GLU A 60 -12.22 -1.06 -7.27
C GLU A 60 -10.95 -1.75 -7.81
N ASN A 61 -9.95 -0.96 -8.25
CA ASN A 61 -8.63 -1.46 -8.64
C ASN A 61 -7.93 -2.16 -7.46
N ALA A 62 -7.84 -1.49 -6.31
CA ALA A 62 -7.22 -2.04 -5.11
C ALA A 62 -7.93 -3.32 -4.65
N ARG A 63 -9.27 -3.37 -4.75
CA ARG A 63 -10.06 -4.58 -4.44
C ARG A 63 -9.76 -5.73 -5.39
N THR A 64 -9.63 -5.45 -6.68
CA THR A 64 -9.29 -6.45 -7.69
C THR A 64 -7.89 -7.03 -7.45
N ILE A 65 -6.91 -6.17 -7.20
CA ILE A 65 -5.54 -6.60 -6.88
C ILE A 65 -5.51 -7.42 -5.60
N PHE A 66 -6.20 -6.95 -4.55
CA PHE A 66 -6.30 -7.66 -3.27
C PHE A 66 -6.90 -9.07 -3.46
N ASN A 67 -8.01 -9.19 -4.18
CA ASN A 67 -8.65 -10.48 -4.45
C ASN A 67 -7.70 -11.42 -5.21
N ALA A 68 -7.03 -10.92 -6.27
CA ALA A 68 -6.06 -11.70 -7.03
C ALA A 68 -4.89 -12.18 -6.17
N MET A 69 -4.39 -11.34 -5.25
CA MET A 69 -3.35 -11.75 -4.29
C MET A 69 -3.88 -12.72 -3.23
N GLN A 70 -5.14 -12.58 -2.83
CA GLN A 70 -5.79 -13.44 -1.82
C GLN A 70 -6.01 -14.86 -2.36
N GLU A 71 -6.48 -15.00 -3.60
CA GLU A 71 -6.64 -16.28 -4.31
C GLU A 71 -5.32 -17.04 -4.40
N ARG A 72 -4.22 -16.31 -4.64
CA ARG A 72 -2.86 -16.87 -4.71
C ARG A 72 -2.19 -17.06 -3.35
N ARG A 73 -2.91 -16.75 -2.25
CA ARG A 73 -2.39 -16.79 -0.86
C ARG A 73 -1.14 -15.93 -0.63
N TRP A 74 -0.94 -14.90 -1.45
CA TRP A 74 0.18 -13.96 -1.35
C TRP A 74 -0.05 -12.84 -0.35
N TYR A 75 -1.31 -12.61 -0.03
CA TYR A 75 -1.75 -11.65 0.97
C TYR A 75 -2.62 -12.38 1.99
N SER A 76 -2.12 -12.52 3.22
CA SER A 76 -2.91 -12.99 4.35
C SER A 76 -3.48 -11.78 5.05
N ALA A 77 -4.80 -11.75 5.27
CA ALA A 77 -5.45 -10.71 6.08
C ALA A 77 -4.86 -10.61 7.51
N ASN A 78 -4.13 -11.64 7.96
CA ASN A 78 -3.41 -11.70 9.23
C ASN A 78 -1.88 -11.52 9.02
N GLN A 79 -1.43 -10.42 8.44
CA GLN A 79 0.00 -10.06 8.35
C GLN A 79 0.58 -9.57 9.69
N SER A 80 0.22 -10.22 10.80
CA SER A 80 0.85 -10.03 12.10
C SER A 80 1.38 -11.39 12.59
N ASN A 81 2.56 -11.81 12.10
CA ASN A 81 3.57 -12.64 12.81
C ASN A 81 4.60 -13.34 11.89
N GLU A 82 5.14 -12.69 10.85
CA GLU A 82 6.35 -13.23 10.19
C GLU A 82 7.61 -12.66 10.85
N LYS A 83 8.30 -13.53 11.60
CA LYS A 83 9.60 -13.25 12.23
C LYS A 83 10.65 -12.94 11.16
N HIS A 84 11.11 -11.70 11.18
CA HIS A 84 12.14 -11.15 10.29
C HIS A 84 13.48 -11.89 10.46
N ASN A 85 13.93 -12.60 9.42
CA ASN A 85 15.29 -13.18 9.34
C ASN A 85 16.30 -12.05 9.04
N PRO A 86 17.27 -11.74 9.94
CA PRO A 86 18.02 -10.48 9.90
C PRO A 86 19.24 -10.49 8.97
N ARG A 87 19.08 -10.78 7.67
CA ARG A 87 20.22 -10.84 6.74
C ARG A 87 20.07 -10.24 5.35
N GLN A 88 19.20 -9.24 5.15
CA GLN A 88 19.32 -8.34 4.00
C GLN A 88 19.01 -6.91 4.45
N LYS A 89 20.06 -6.09 4.61
CA LYS A 89 19.92 -4.64 4.80
C LYS A 89 19.57 -4.02 3.45
N THR A 90 18.29 -3.88 3.16
CA THR A 90 17.79 -2.89 2.21
C THR A 90 17.62 -1.56 2.96
N PRO A 91 18.02 -0.41 2.38
CA PRO A 91 17.99 0.88 3.09
C PRO A 91 16.56 1.45 3.32
N TYR A 92 15.50 0.73 2.97
CA TYR A 92 14.13 1.17 3.21
C TYR A 92 13.59 0.55 4.51
N THR A 93 13.91 1.21 5.62
CA THR A 93 13.25 0.97 6.90
C THR A 93 11.89 1.67 6.91
N ASN A 94 10.86 1.04 6.35
CA ASN A 94 9.50 1.46 6.67
C ASN A 94 9.09 0.82 8.00
N LYS A 95 9.60 1.42 9.08
CA LYS A 95 8.94 1.35 10.37
C LYS A 95 7.60 2.07 10.22
N PHE A 96 6.57 1.37 9.79
CA PHE A 96 5.21 1.85 10.05
C PHE A 96 4.98 1.67 11.55
N SER A 97 5.34 2.71 12.29
CA SER A 97 4.93 2.92 13.67
C SER A 97 3.42 2.78 13.76
N SER A 98 2.92 2.26 14.88
CA SER A 98 1.48 2.19 15.21
C SER A 98 0.78 3.57 15.22
N ASP A 99 1.51 4.65 14.94
CA ASP A 99 1.03 6.03 14.84
C ASP A 99 0.08 6.28 13.65
N TYR A 100 0.07 5.39 12.64
CA TYR A 100 -0.79 5.55 11.44
C TYR A 100 -2.02 4.63 11.44
N ALA A 101 -2.27 3.90 12.53
CA ALA A 101 -3.51 3.17 12.72
C ALA A 101 -4.59 4.17 13.17
N VAL A 102 -5.41 4.67 12.24
CA VAL A 102 -6.69 5.30 12.59
C VAL A 102 -7.61 4.21 13.11
N THR A 103 -7.63 4.05 14.43
CA THR A 103 -8.67 3.32 15.15
C THR A 103 -9.95 4.13 14.98
N SER A 104 -10.84 3.68 14.09
CA SER A 104 -12.24 4.08 14.08
C SER A 104 -12.92 3.52 15.34
N GLY A 105 -12.72 4.21 16.48
CA GLY A 105 -13.25 3.86 17.79
C GLY A 105 -14.02 5.03 18.40
N SER A 106 -15.35 4.93 18.36
CA SER A 106 -16.37 5.66 19.14
C SER A 106 -15.99 7.03 19.73
N GLN A 107 -16.38 8.12 19.06
CA GLN A 107 -16.39 9.45 19.65
C GLN A 107 -17.44 9.55 20.77
N ASN A 108 -17.03 9.55 22.04
CA ASN A 108 -17.87 10.02 23.14
C ASN A 108 -17.75 11.55 23.25
N PHE A 109 -18.56 12.25 22.45
CA PHE A 109 -18.81 13.67 22.64
C PHE A 109 -19.69 13.88 23.88
N GLY A 110 -19.18 14.68 24.82
CA GLY A 110 -19.99 15.28 25.89
C GLY A 110 -19.65 14.76 27.28
N SER A 111 -18.64 15.37 27.92
CA SER A 111 -18.51 15.32 29.39
C SER A 111 -17.62 16.45 29.92
N ARG A 112 -17.85 17.71 29.53
CA ARG A 112 -17.36 18.88 30.31
C ARG A 112 -18.26 20.09 30.12
N LEU A 113 -19.23 20.26 31.03
CA LEU A 113 -19.71 21.58 31.43
C LEU A 113 -20.26 21.51 32.86
N HIS A 114 -19.46 21.89 33.85
CA HIS A 114 -19.86 22.87 34.86
C HIS A 114 -18.70 23.24 35.78
N GLN A 115 -18.83 24.47 36.26
CA GLN A 115 -17.92 25.36 36.96
C GLN A 115 -17.65 24.91 38.40
#